data_AF-A0A2N7HPF5-F1
#
_entry.id   AF-A0A2N7HPF5-F1
#
_cell.length_a   1.000
_cell.length_b   1.000
_cell.length_c   1.000
_cell.angle_alpha   90.00
_cell.angle_beta   90.00
_cell.angle_gamma   90.00
#
_symmetry.space_group_name_H-M   'P 1'
#
loop_
_entity.id
_entity.type
_entity.pdbx_description
1 polymer ?
#
loop_
_entity_poly.entity_id
_entity_poly.type
_entity_poly.pdbx_seq_one_letter_code
_entity_poly.pdbx_strand_id
1 'polypeptide(L)'
;MKHELHRFELTIESTISEIYGHFTKANSDQSLDRMFAGLQKKLSQINCSVSERECTFTNIYIAYGRRQEDFDGKEKTCHSFSTRRVDSIMKTHSTLSPEDLLGEALRALEQ
;
A
#
# COMPACT_ATOMS: atom_id res chain seq x y z
N MET A 1 -0.61 -17.02 -26.93
CA MET A 1 -0.48 -17.61 -25.59
C MET A 1 -1.74 -17.30 -24.81
N LYS A 2 -2.44 -18.31 -24.28
CA LYS A 2 -3.55 -18.08 -23.36
C LYS A 2 -2.96 -17.59 -22.04
N HIS A 3 -3.20 -16.33 -21.68
CA HIS A 3 -2.90 -15.88 -20.32
C HIS A 3 -3.83 -16.62 -19.38
N GLU A 4 -3.31 -17.58 -18.62
CA GLU A 4 -4.02 -18.13 -17.48
C GLU A 4 -4.22 -16.98 -16.49
N LEU A 5 -5.43 -16.41 -16.49
CA LEU A 5 -5.85 -15.44 -15.49
C LEU A 5 -5.99 -16.20 -14.17
N HIS A 6 -4.89 -16.34 -13.42
CA HIS A 6 -4.95 -16.79 -12.04
C HIS A 6 -5.87 -15.84 -11.28
N ARG A 7 -7.04 -16.37 -10.93
CA ARG A 7 -8.06 -15.68 -10.15
C ARG A 7 -7.54 -15.64 -8.71
N PHE A 8 -7.49 -14.44 -8.13
CA PHE A 8 -7.10 -14.29 -6.73
C PHE A 8 -8.02 -15.12 -5.82
N GLU A 9 -7.40 -15.99 -5.03
CA GLU A 9 -8.04 -16.82 -4.02
C GLU A 9 -7.59 -16.33 -2.65
N LEU A 10 -8.56 -16.08 -1.77
CA LEU A 10 -8.28 -15.58 -0.44
C LEU A 10 -8.05 -16.77 0.49
N THR A 11 -6.93 -16.77 1.19
CA THR A 11 -6.55 -17.75 2.20
C THR A 11 -6.19 -17.03 3.50
N ILE A 12 -6.08 -17.75 4.62
CA ILE A 12 -5.64 -17.15 5.90
C ILE A 12 -4.19 -16.68 5.87
N GLU A 13 -3.40 -17.18 4.92
CA GLU A 13 -2.00 -16.80 4.70
C GLU A 13 -1.87 -15.65 3.70
N SER A 14 -2.97 -15.17 3.11
CA SER A 14 -2.95 -14.09 2.14
C SER A 14 -2.32 -12.84 2.74
N THR A 15 -1.24 -12.41 2.11
CA THR A 15 -0.46 -11.25 2.53
C THR A 15 -1.13 -9.96 2.06
N ILE A 16 -0.78 -8.83 2.71
CA ILE A 16 -1.24 -7.50 2.31
C ILE A 16 -0.92 -7.23 0.82
N SER A 17 0.25 -7.65 0.35
CA SER A 17 0.70 -7.42 -1.04
C SER A 17 -0.15 -8.17 -2.06
N GLU A 18 -0.52 -9.42 -1.78
CA GLU A 18 -1.37 -10.21 -2.68
C GLU A 18 -2.79 -9.65 -2.74
N ILE A 19 -3.36 -9.28 -1.59
CA ILE A 19 -4.69 -8.69 -1.50
C ILE A 19 -4.71 -7.32 -2.20
N TYR A 20 -3.68 -6.49 -1.97
CA TYR A 20 -3.54 -5.21 -2.65
C TYR A 20 -3.42 -5.41 -4.17
N GLY A 21 -2.63 -6.38 -4.64
CA GLY A 21 -2.56 -6.76 -6.05
C GLY A 21 -3.90 -7.23 -6.65
N HIS A 22 -4.81 -7.74 -5.84
CA HIS A 22 -6.20 -7.94 -6.25
C HIS A 22 -6.96 -6.61 -6.38
N PHE A 23 -6.87 -5.74 -5.38
CA PHE A 23 -7.56 -4.44 -5.35
C PHE A 23 -7.06 -3.42 -6.39
N THR A 24 -5.83 -3.53 -6.90
CA THR A 24 -5.37 -2.68 -8.03
C THR A 24 -6.20 -2.87 -9.30
N LYS A 25 -6.94 -3.97 -9.42
CA LYS A 25 -7.89 -4.23 -10.52
C LYS A 25 -9.16 -3.37 -10.43
N ALA A 26 -9.45 -2.77 -9.28
CA ALA A 26 -10.52 -1.79 -9.12
C ALA A 26 -10.18 -0.50 -9.88
N ASN A 27 -11.16 0.04 -10.63
CA ASN A 27 -11.01 1.26 -11.42
C ASN A 27 -11.79 2.46 -10.86
N SER A 28 -12.50 2.27 -9.74
CA SER A 28 -13.24 3.29 -9.00
C SER A 28 -13.42 2.86 -7.54
N ASP A 29 -13.73 3.81 -6.66
CA ASP A 29 -14.06 3.53 -5.25
C ASP A 29 -15.21 2.53 -5.13
N GLN A 30 -16.26 2.71 -5.93
CA GLN A 30 -17.40 1.79 -5.91
C GLN A 30 -17.00 0.36 -6.29
N SER A 31 -16.09 0.20 -7.25
CA SER A 31 -15.60 -1.14 -7.61
C SER A 31 -14.71 -1.74 -6.51
N LEU A 32 -13.93 -0.91 -5.83
CA LEU A 32 -13.09 -1.31 -4.70
C LEU A 32 -13.93 -1.75 -3.50
N ASP A 33 -14.97 -0.99 -3.15
CA ASP A 33 -15.91 -1.32 -2.07
C ASP A 33 -16.57 -2.69 -2.28
N ARG A 34 -16.99 -2.97 -3.52
CA ARG A 34 -17.56 -4.28 -3.87
C ARG A 34 -16.54 -5.41 -3.72
N MET A 35 -15.28 -5.17 -4.08
CA MET A 35 -14.22 -6.16 -3.91
C MET A 35 -13.93 -6.40 -2.44
N PHE A 36 -13.87 -5.35 -1.61
CA PHE A 36 -13.68 -5.44 -0.17
C PHE A 36 -14.80 -6.25 0.50
N ALA A 37 -16.07 -5.90 0.24
CA ALA A 37 -17.23 -6.64 0.73
C ALA A 37 -17.21 -8.12 0.27
N GLY A 38 -16.77 -8.36 -0.96
CA GLY A 38 -16.58 -9.71 -1.50
C GLY A 38 -15.53 -10.52 -0.73
N LEU A 39 -14.40 -9.91 -0.36
CA LEU A 39 -13.37 -10.58 0.45
C LEU A 39 -13.82 -10.81 1.89
N GLN A 40 -14.54 -9.86 2.52
CA GLN A 40 -15.13 -10.06 3.85
C GLN A 40 -16.09 -11.26 3.87
N LYS A 41 -16.94 -11.37 2.85
CA LYS A 41 -17.86 -12.50 2.71
C LYS A 41 -17.14 -13.83 2.49
N LYS A 42 -16.04 -13.84 1.75
CA LYS A 42 -15.21 -15.06 1.60
C LYS A 42 -14.55 -15.43 2.92
N LEU A 43 -14.00 -14.45 3.63
CA LEU A 43 -13.33 -14.67 4.91
C LEU A 43 -14.28 -15.26 5.96
N SER A 44 -15.55 -14.87 5.97
CA SER A 44 -16.55 -15.45 6.88
C SER A 44 -16.90 -16.91 6.55
N GLN A 45 -16.61 -17.37 5.34
CA GLN A 45 -16.82 -18.75 4.90
C GLN A 45 -15.59 -19.64 5.13
N ILE A 46 -14.41 -19.05 5.37
CA ILE A 46 -13.19 -19.81 5.67
C ILE A 46 -13.27 -20.34 7.11
N ASN A 47 -13.15 -21.66 7.23
CA ASN A 47 -13.04 -22.32 8.53
C ASN A 47 -11.63 -22.12 9.10
N CYS A 48 -11.51 -21.25 10.09
CA CYS A 48 -10.26 -20.88 10.74
C CYS A 48 -10.54 -20.42 12.18
N SER A 49 -9.49 -20.28 12.98
CA SER A 49 -9.59 -19.70 14.31
C SER A 49 -9.98 -18.21 14.24
N VAL A 50 -10.47 -17.68 15.38
CA VAL A 50 -10.81 -16.25 15.49
C VAL A 50 -9.59 -15.37 15.21
N SER A 51 -8.42 -15.74 15.74
CA SER A 51 -7.18 -14.98 15.58
C SER A 51 -6.70 -14.94 14.13
N GLU A 52 -6.74 -16.07 13.40
CA GLU A 52 -6.39 -16.12 11.98
C GLU A 52 -7.35 -15.26 11.15
N ARG A 53 -8.65 -15.31 11.48
CA ARG A 53 -9.66 -14.50 10.82
C ARG A 53 -9.41 -13.01 11.02
N GLU A 54 -9.13 -12.58 12.26
CA GLU A 54 -8.83 -11.18 12.58
C GLU A 54 -7.55 -10.69 11.89
N CYS A 55 -6.50 -11.53 11.86
CA CYS A 55 -5.27 -11.21 11.15
C CYS A 55 -5.52 -11.03 9.65
N THR A 56 -6.22 -11.97 9.02
CA THR A 56 -6.57 -11.90 7.60
C THR A 56 -7.46 -10.68 7.31
N PHE A 57 -8.44 -10.40 8.17
CA PHE A 57 -9.29 -9.21 8.05
C PHE A 57 -8.46 -7.92 8.11
N THR A 58 -7.52 -7.85 9.05
CA THR A 58 -6.61 -6.70 9.19
C THR A 58 -5.78 -6.51 7.92
N ASN A 59 -5.25 -7.58 7.34
CA ASN A 59 -4.52 -7.52 6.08
C ASN A 59 -5.39 -6.99 4.93
N ILE A 60 -6.64 -7.45 4.83
CA ILE A 60 -7.61 -6.96 3.84
C ILE A 60 -7.88 -5.47 4.05
N TYR A 61 -8.09 -5.03 5.28
CA TYR A 61 -8.39 -3.64 5.60
C TYR A 61 -7.23 -2.70 5.26
N ILE A 62 -6.00 -3.08 5.60
CA ILE A 62 -4.79 -2.31 5.24
C ILE A 62 -4.66 -2.20 3.71
N ALA A 63 -4.83 -3.31 2.98
CA ALA A 63 -4.75 -3.30 1.52
C ALA A 63 -5.83 -2.42 0.88
N TYR A 64 -7.05 -2.42 1.44
CA TYR A 64 -8.15 -1.56 1.01
C TYR A 64 -7.82 -0.08 1.22
N GLY A 65 -7.37 0.30 2.42
CA GLY A 65 -6.99 1.68 2.73
C GLY A 65 -5.88 2.20 1.82
N ARG A 66 -4.83 1.41 1.57
CA ARG A 66 -3.77 1.77 0.61
C ARG A 66 -4.30 2.01 -0.79
N ARG A 67 -5.28 1.21 -1.23
CA ARG A 67 -5.86 1.38 -2.56
C ARG A 67 -6.77 2.62 -2.64
N GLN A 68 -7.48 2.97 -1.57
CA GLN A 68 -8.19 4.25 -1.47
C GLN A 68 -7.22 5.43 -1.51
N GLU A 69 -6.12 5.37 -0.76
CA GLU A 69 -5.06 6.38 -0.80
C GLU A 69 -4.48 6.56 -2.21
N ASP A 70 -4.44 5.52 -3.05
CA ASP A 70 -4.03 5.68 -4.46
C ASP A 70 -5.09 6.39 -5.31
N PHE A 71 -6.38 6.17 -5.04
CA PHE A 71 -7.46 6.90 -5.71
C PHE A 71 -7.43 8.37 -5.30
N ASP A 72 -7.30 8.65 -4.00
CA ASP A 72 -7.20 10.00 -3.44
C ASP A 72 -5.88 10.69 -3.81
N GLY A 73 -4.78 9.93 -3.83
CA GLY A 73 -3.43 10.39 -4.13
C GLY A 73 -3.21 10.73 -5.60
N LYS A 74 -4.09 10.29 -6.51
CA LYS A 74 -4.16 10.84 -7.87
C LYS A 74 -4.60 12.30 -7.90
N GLU A 75 -5.22 12.82 -6.83
CA GLU A 75 -5.48 14.26 -6.67
C GLU A 75 -4.45 14.98 -5.77
N LYS A 76 -3.70 14.29 -4.89
CA LYS A 76 -2.74 14.93 -3.97
C LYS A 76 -1.49 14.11 -3.70
N THR A 77 -0.49 14.18 -4.58
CA THR A 77 0.86 13.72 -4.26
C THR A 77 1.57 14.70 -3.30
N CYS A 78 1.29 14.59 -2.00
CA CYS A 78 2.09 15.25 -0.95
C CYS A 78 3.37 14.44 -0.62
N HIS A 79 3.39 13.13 -0.89
CA HIS A 79 4.52 12.25 -0.52
C HIS A 79 5.63 12.08 -1.58
N SER A 80 5.49 12.65 -2.78
CA SER A 80 6.54 12.56 -3.80
C SER A 80 7.60 13.65 -3.70
N PHE A 81 7.37 14.72 -2.93
CA PHE A 81 8.31 15.84 -2.84
C PHE A 81 9.37 15.65 -1.74
N SER A 82 9.00 15.07 -0.60
CA SER A 82 9.89 14.91 0.56
C SER A 82 10.97 13.85 0.33
N THR A 83 10.63 12.68 -0.20
CA THR A 83 11.61 11.62 -0.52
C THR A 83 12.53 12.00 -1.68
N ARG A 84 12.03 12.69 -2.72
CA ARG A 84 12.87 13.17 -3.83
C ARG A 84 13.90 14.23 -3.39
N ARG A 85 13.54 15.13 -2.46
CA ARG A 85 14.50 16.13 -1.93
C ARG A 85 15.59 15.48 -1.09
N VAL A 86 15.24 14.53 -0.22
CA VAL A 86 16.22 13.80 0.61
C VAL A 86 17.15 12.94 -0.25
N ASP A 87 16.60 12.18 -1.21
CA ASP A 87 17.42 11.38 -2.14
C ASP A 87 18.31 12.24 -3.02
N SER A 88 17.85 13.44 -3.42
CA SER A 88 18.68 14.40 -4.15
C SER A 88 19.83 14.89 -3.28
N ILE A 89 19.57 15.26 -2.02
CA ILE A 89 20.59 15.75 -1.07
C ILE A 89 21.64 14.66 -0.82
N MET A 90 21.22 13.40 -0.60
CA MET A 90 22.14 12.29 -0.41
C MET A 90 23.02 12.03 -1.66
N LYS A 91 22.51 12.31 -2.87
CA LYS A 91 23.26 12.13 -4.12
C LYS A 91 24.20 13.29 -4.44
N THR A 92 23.85 14.54 -4.14
CA THR A 92 24.73 15.70 -4.39
C THR A 92 25.73 15.96 -3.27
N HIS A 93 25.50 15.46 -2.06
CA HIS A 93 26.31 15.76 -0.88
C HIS A 93 26.92 14.51 -0.22
N SER A 94 27.26 13.49 -1.01
CA SER A 94 27.85 12.23 -0.54
C SER A 94 29.24 12.37 0.13
N THR A 95 29.83 13.56 0.10
CA THR A 95 31.10 13.89 0.75
C THR A 95 30.94 14.61 2.10
N LEU A 96 29.71 14.89 2.54
CA LEU A 96 29.44 15.51 3.83
C LEU A 96 29.54 14.50 4.97
N SER A 97 29.91 14.99 6.14
CA SER A 97 29.79 14.21 7.38
C SER A 97 28.30 13.90 7.66
N PRO A 98 27.98 12.81 8.37
CA PRO A 98 26.60 12.49 8.75
C PRO A 98 25.87 13.64 9.45
N GLU A 99 26.57 14.40 10.27
CA GLU A 99 26.06 15.56 11.00
C GLU A 99 25.68 16.72 10.06
N ASP A 100 26.54 17.02 9.09
CA ASP A 100 26.28 18.06 8.09
C ASP A 100 25.14 17.67 7.14
N LEU A 101 25.06 16.39 6.77
CA LEU A 101 24.00 15.86 5.91
C LEU A 101 22.63 15.93 6.60
N LEU A 102 22.58 15.64 7.90
CA LEU A 102 21.38 15.83 8.72
C LEU A 102 20.99 17.31 8.79
N GLY A 103 21.97 18.21 8.98
CA GLY A 103 21.74 19.65 9.03
C GLY A 103 21.13 20.21 7.74
N GLU A 104 21.64 19.80 6.57
CA GLU A 104 21.09 20.20 5.26
C GLU A 104 19.69 19.61 5.02
N ALA A 105 19.47 18.35 5.39
CA ALA A 105 18.16 17.71 5.26
C ALA A 105 17.09 18.44 6.09
N LEU A 106 17.42 18.88 7.31
CA LEU A 106 16.51 19.63 8.17
C LEU A 106 16.17 21.01 7.59
N ARG A 107 17.17 21.78 7.10
CA ARG A 107 16.92 23.08 6.46
C ARG A 107 16.08 22.98 5.19
N ALA A 108 16.24 21.90 4.43
CA ALA A 108 15.44 21.65 3.24
C ALA A 108 13.97 21.34 3.55
N LEU A 109 13.62 20.97 4.78
CA LEU A 109 12.24 20.74 5.21
C LEU A 109 11.54 22.02 5.69
N GLU A 110 12.28 23.08 6.02
CA GLU A 110 11.74 24.38 6.47
C GLU A 110 11.37 25.34 5.32
N GLN A 111 11.65 24.95 4.06
CA GLN A 111 11.28 25.67 2.83
C GLN A 111 10.18 24.96 2.05
#